data_AF-A0A9J6FWT7-F1
#
_entry.id   AF-A0A9J6FWT7-F1
#
_cell.length_a   1.000
_cell.length_b   1.000
_cell.length_c   1.000
_cell.angle_alpha   90.00
_cell.angle_beta   90.00
_cell.angle_gamma   90.00
#
_symmetry.space_group_name_H-M   'P 1'
#
loop_
_entity.id
_entity.type
_entity.pdbx_description
1 polymer ?
#
loop_
_entity_poly.entity_id
_entity_poly.type
_entity_poly.pdbx_seq_one_letter_code
_entity_poly.pdbx_strand_id
1 'polypeptide(L)'
;MNHKEYVQRVTTFLERKAEWVLLFRSDLLTRGHNTNNFAEASIRILKDVVLRRRKAYNAVALVDLVVDIWESYFTLRLLNHAYNRVPAHQLLNHKLLERMPSGAAEMIRPLGDSKFEVPSGKLDEGTVYQVCMDLGICTCQSGQQGAFCKHQALVHHRHGGNFLNAPVVTSKDRHQLGLLALGDNCPDEDFFRDFRDNFRQEASTSRPTGQGQSAEPEPQQPMDTEPQLEAQGSTGSCHQHEVAYAHPFSFAKA
;
A
#
# COMPACT_ATOMS: atom_id res chain seq x y z
N MET A 1 -26.65 -39.79 16.03
CA MET A 1 -25.52 -40.04 15.10
C MET A 1 -24.44 -39.01 15.40
N ASN A 2 -23.31 -39.48 15.93
CA ASN A 2 -22.22 -38.62 16.39
C ASN A 2 -21.22 -38.51 15.24
N HIS A 3 -20.87 -37.30 14.80
CA HIS A 3 -19.99 -37.07 13.65
C HIS A 3 -18.52 -37.41 13.98
N LYS A 4 -18.23 -38.68 14.29
CA LYS A 4 -16.92 -39.14 14.80
C LYS A 4 -15.77 -38.78 13.86
N GLU A 5 -15.95 -38.97 12.56
CA GLU A 5 -14.94 -38.62 11.54
C GLU A 5 -14.69 -37.11 11.46
N TYR A 6 -15.75 -36.30 11.60
CA TYR A 6 -15.61 -34.84 11.65
C TYR A 6 -14.84 -34.40 12.89
N VAL A 7 -15.17 -34.96 14.07
CA VAL A 7 -14.46 -34.67 15.32
C VAL A 7 -12.99 -35.04 15.19
N GLN A 8 -12.68 -36.23 14.69
CA GLN A 8 -11.29 -36.67 14.46
C GLN A 8 -10.53 -35.74 13.51
N ARG A 9 -11.17 -35.31 12.42
CA ARG A 9 -10.58 -34.35 11.49
C ARG A 9 -10.31 -33.00 12.15
N VAL A 10 -11.25 -32.48 12.94
CA VAL A 10 -11.07 -31.21 13.67
C VAL A 10 -9.95 -31.33 14.70
N THR A 11 -9.89 -32.42 15.45
CA THR A 11 -8.81 -32.68 16.43
C THR A 11 -7.45 -32.71 15.76
N THR A 12 -7.33 -33.42 14.62
CA THR A 12 -6.09 -33.45 13.83
C THR A 12 -5.71 -32.05 13.32
N PHE A 13 -6.70 -31.26 12.88
CA PHE A 13 -6.45 -29.89 12.41
C PHE A 13 -6.03 -28.93 13.54
N LEU A 14 -6.49 -29.16 14.77
CA LEU A 14 -6.09 -28.40 15.95
C LEU A 14 -4.61 -28.61 16.32
N GLU A 15 -4.00 -29.74 15.96
CA GLU A 15 -2.56 -29.96 16.15
C GLU A 15 -1.73 -28.90 15.39
N ARG A 16 -2.26 -28.41 14.26
CA ARG A 16 -1.65 -27.35 13.43
C ARG A 16 -2.14 -25.94 13.77
N LYS A 17 -2.73 -25.72 14.95
CA LYS A 17 -3.29 -24.42 15.37
C LYS A 17 -2.33 -23.24 15.24
N ALA A 18 -1.03 -23.48 15.42
CA ALA A 18 0.00 -22.45 15.26
C ALA A 18 0.03 -21.83 13.84
N GLU A 19 -0.40 -22.58 12.82
CA GLU A 19 -0.35 -22.14 11.42
C GLU A 19 -1.53 -21.24 11.01
N TRP A 20 -2.65 -21.27 11.74
CA TRP A 20 -3.89 -20.62 11.30
C TRP A 20 -4.55 -19.74 12.36
N VAL A 21 -4.31 -19.96 13.66
CA VAL A 21 -4.84 -19.10 14.72
C VAL A 21 -4.13 -17.74 14.66
N LEU A 22 -4.93 -16.65 14.72
CA LEU A 22 -4.43 -15.27 14.57
C LEU A 22 -3.39 -14.90 15.63
N LEU A 23 -3.53 -15.41 16.86
CA LEU A 23 -2.61 -15.14 17.96
C LEU A 23 -1.19 -15.61 17.66
N PHE A 24 -1.02 -16.80 17.06
CA PHE A 24 0.31 -17.33 16.70
C PHE A 24 0.89 -16.70 15.43
N ARG A 25 0.11 -15.84 14.76
CA ARG A 25 0.46 -15.17 13.50
C ARG A 25 0.50 -13.65 13.67
N SER A 26 0.51 -13.14 14.90
CA SER A 26 0.57 -11.70 15.18
C SER A 26 1.76 -11.04 14.51
N ASP A 27 2.90 -11.75 14.46
CA ASP A 27 4.18 -11.24 14.01
C ASP A 27 4.39 -11.40 12.50
N LEU A 28 3.43 -12.03 11.80
CA LEU A 28 3.46 -12.20 10.35
C LEU A 28 2.81 -11.01 9.66
N LEU A 29 3.47 -10.48 8.64
CA LEU A 29 2.93 -9.45 7.75
C LEU A 29 1.89 -10.04 6.79
N THR A 30 0.69 -10.34 7.30
CA THR A 30 -0.41 -10.86 6.46
C THR A 30 -1.06 -9.79 5.59
N ARG A 31 -0.71 -8.50 5.77
CA ARG A 31 -1.26 -7.33 5.05
C ARG A 31 -2.80 -7.25 5.11
N GLY A 32 -3.40 -7.80 6.17
CA GLY A 32 -4.86 -7.88 6.34
C GLY A 32 -5.51 -9.09 5.68
N HIS A 33 -4.72 -10.01 5.10
CA HIS A 33 -5.20 -11.24 4.48
C HIS A 33 -5.12 -12.41 5.46
N ASN A 34 -6.07 -12.40 6.39
CA ASN A 34 -6.15 -13.40 7.47
C ASN A 34 -7.12 -14.56 7.16
N THR A 35 -7.86 -14.48 6.05
CA THR A 35 -8.90 -15.45 5.68
C THR A 35 -8.64 -16.08 4.31
N ASN A 36 -9.49 -17.00 3.90
CA ASN A 36 -9.45 -17.68 2.61
C ASN A 36 -10.00 -16.83 1.43
N ASN A 37 -10.10 -15.51 1.59
CA ASN A 37 -10.73 -14.61 0.63
C ASN A 37 -10.19 -14.76 -0.81
N PHE A 38 -8.88 -14.88 -0.99
CA PHE A 38 -8.26 -15.09 -2.30
C PHE A 38 -8.56 -16.46 -2.87
N ALA A 39 -8.47 -17.51 -2.06
CA ALA A 39 -8.77 -18.87 -2.49
C ALA A 39 -10.24 -18.98 -2.92
N GLU A 40 -11.16 -18.43 -2.13
CA GLU A 40 -12.58 -18.41 -2.45
C GLU A 40 -12.87 -17.58 -3.72
N ALA A 41 -12.27 -16.40 -3.84
CA ALA A 41 -12.42 -15.55 -5.03
C ALA A 41 -11.89 -16.25 -6.30
N SER A 42 -10.72 -16.89 -6.23
CA SER A 42 -10.14 -17.63 -7.35
C SER A 42 -10.98 -18.83 -7.75
N ILE A 43 -11.48 -19.61 -6.78
CA ILE A 43 -12.40 -20.73 -7.07
C ILE A 43 -13.71 -20.24 -7.67
N ARG A 44 -14.22 -19.09 -7.22
CA ARG A 44 -15.42 -18.48 -7.80
C ARG A 44 -15.19 -18.04 -9.24
N ILE A 45 -14.05 -17.44 -9.57
CA ILE A 45 -13.69 -17.10 -10.95
C ILE A 45 -13.60 -18.36 -11.81
N LEU A 46 -12.92 -19.40 -11.33
CA LEU A 46 -12.81 -20.68 -12.04
C LEU A 46 -14.19 -21.29 -12.31
N LYS A 47 -15.06 -21.34 -11.29
CA LYS A 47 -16.39 -21.95 -11.43
C LYS A 47 -17.33 -21.11 -12.29
N ASP A 48 -17.40 -19.80 -12.04
CA ASP A 48 -18.46 -18.96 -12.62
C ASP A 48 -18.06 -18.35 -13.96
N VAL A 49 -16.78 -18.04 -14.15
CA VAL A 49 -16.27 -17.38 -15.38
C VAL A 49 -15.70 -18.42 -16.34
N VAL A 50 -14.68 -19.18 -15.90
CA VAL A 50 -13.96 -20.12 -16.76
C VAL A 50 -14.85 -21.30 -17.14
N LEU A 51 -15.41 -21.99 -16.13
CA LEU A 51 -16.24 -23.17 -16.36
C LEU A 51 -17.72 -22.84 -16.63
N ARG A 52 -18.15 -21.60 -16.38
CA ARG A 52 -19.57 -21.17 -16.48
C ARG A 52 -20.53 -22.13 -15.77
N ARG A 53 -20.12 -22.64 -14.60
CA ARG A 53 -20.82 -23.64 -13.79
C ARG A 53 -21.10 -24.97 -14.49
N ARG A 54 -20.31 -25.31 -15.51
CA ARG A 54 -20.42 -26.59 -16.24
C ARG A 54 -19.24 -27.50 -15.90
N LYS A 55 -19.43 -28.80 -16.08
CA LYS A 55 -18.35 -29.79 -16.04
C LYS A 55 -17.74 -29.89 -17.43
N ALA A 56 -16.42 -29.87 -17.52
CA ALA A 56 -15.73 -30.23 -18.76
C ALA A 56 -15.93 -31.72 -19.05
N TYR A 57 -16.08 -32.09 -20.32
CA TYR A 57 -16.31 -33.48 -20.73
C TYR A 57 -15.07 -34.37 -20.60
N ASN A 58 -13.88 -33.78 -20.73
CA ASN A 58 -12.59 -34.44 -20.59
C ASN A 58 -11.52 -33.41 -20.19
N ALA A 59 -10.31 -33.88 -19.89
CA ALA A 59 -9.20 -33.02 -19.45
C ALA A 59 -8.73 -32.04 -20.54
N VAL A 60 -8.80 -32.41 -21.82
CA VAL A 60 -8.39 -31.54 -22.94
C VAL A 60 -9.31 -30.32 -23.03
N ALA A 61 -10.62 -30.55 -23.02
CA ALA A 61 -11.61 -29.47 -23.01
C ALA A 61 -11.49 -28.57 -21.76
N LEU A 62 -11.06 -29.12 -20.63
CA LEU A 62 -10.76 -28.33 -19.44
C LEU A 62 -9.56 -27.41 -19.67
N VAL A 63 -8.47 -27.93 -20.23
CA VAL A 63 -7.28 -27.15 -20.55
C VAL A 63 -7.62 -26.05 -21.55
N ASP A 64 -8.39 -26.33 -22.60
CA ASP A 64 -8.80 -25.33 -23.59
C ASP A 64 -9.59 -24.18 -22.94
N LEU A 65 -10.56 -24.49 -22.07
CA LEU A 65 -11.31 -23.47 -21.34
C LEU A 65 -10.40 -22.63 -20.43
N VAL A 66 -9.43 -23.28 -19.79
CA VAL A 66 -8.50 -22.63 -18.85
C VAL A 66 -7.51 -21.74 -19.58
N VAL A 67 -6.96 -22.15 -20.72
CA VAL A 67 -6.03 -21.32 -21.48
C VAL A 67 -6.77 -20.13 -22.08
N ASP A 68 -7.85 -20.36 -22.83
CA ASP A 68 -8.52 -19.30 -23.58
C ASP A 68 -9.29 -18.31 -22.69
N ILE A 69 -10.19 -18.81 -21.83
CA ILE A 69 -11.08 -17.95 -21.04
C ILE A 69 -10.32 -17.26 -19.93
N TRP A 70 -9.36 -17.95 -19.30
CA TRP A 70 -8.64 -17.38 -18.16
C TRP A 70 -7.64 -16.33 -18.61
N GLU A 71 -6.92 -16.57 -19.72
CA GLU A 71 -6.06 -15.55 -20.34
C GLU A 71 -6.87 -14.31 -20.71
N SER A 72 -7.98 -14.47 -21.44
CA SER A 72 -8.89 -13.36 -21.78
C SER A 72 -9.38 -12.61 -20.55
N TYR A 73 -9.75 -13.34 -19.49
CA TYR A 73 -10.22 -12.75 -18.23
C TYR A 73 -9.11 -11.93 -17.56
N PHE A 74 -7.90 -12.47 -17.42
CA PHE A 74 -6.80 -11.78 -16.76
C PHE A 74 -6.31 -10.58 -17.58
N THR A 75 -6.21 -10.71 -18.90
CA THR A 75 -5.93 -9.60 -19.81
C THR A 75 -6.93 -8.46 -19.60
N LEU A 76 -8.23 -8.75 -19.60
CA LEU A 76 -9.24 -7.72 -19.35
C LEU A 76 -9.14 -7.13 -17.95
N ARG A 77 -8.79 -7.92 -16.93
CA ARG A 77 -8.60 -7.43 -15.55
C ARG A 77 -7.39 -6.50 -15.43
N LEU A 78 -6.27 -6.83 -16.08
CA LEU A 78 -5.09 -5.98 -16.14
C LEU A 78 -5.40 -4.68 -16.88
N LEU A 79 -6.05 -4.76 -18.05
CA LEU A 79 -6.46 -3.58 -18.82
C LEU A 79 -7.42 -2.68 -18.05
N ASN A 80 -8.41 -3.25 -17.38
CA ASN A 80 -9.31 -2.48 -16.51
C ASN A 80 -8.54 -1.75 -15.41
N HIS A 81 -7.41 -2.26 -14.94
CA HIS A 81 -6.58 -1.55 -13.97
C HIS A 81 -5.68 -0.50 -14.63
N ALA A 82 -5.06 -0.85 -15.76
CA ALA A 82 -4.17 0.01 -16.53
C ALA A 82 -4.90 1.25 -17.10
N TYR A 83 -6.13 1.07 -17.58
CA TYR A 83 -6.93 2.16 -18.17
C TYR A 83 -7.75 2.94 -17.15
N ASN A 84 -7.99 2.40 -15.96
CA ASN A 84 -8.85 3.08 -15.00
C ASN A 84 -8.15 4.30 -14.40
N ARG A 85 -8.59 5.48 -14.86
CA ARG A 85 -8.07 6.80 -14.48
C ARG A 85 -8.47 7.23 -13.06
N VAL A 86 -9.48 6.60 -12.45
CA VAL A 86 -9.81 6.76 -11.03
C VAL A 86 -9.78 5.40 -10.35
N PRO A 87 -8.59 4.97 -9.90
CA PRO A 87 -8.41 3.65 -9.36
C PRO A 87 -9.11 3.55 -7.99
N ALA A 88 -9.79 2.43 -7.75
CA ALA A 88 -10.54 2.17 -6.51
C ALA A 88 -9.72 2.39 -5.22
N HIS A 89 -8.39 2.33 -5.30
CA HIS A 89 -7.50 2.68 -4.19
C HIS A 89 -7.63 4.15 -3.76
N GLN A 90 -7.88 5.08 -4.67
CA GLN A 90 -8.09 6.50 -4.33
C GLN A 90 -9.41 6.66 -3.56
N LEU A 91 -10.47 5.97 -3.98
CA LEU A 91 -11.75 5.95 -3.26
C LEU A 91 -11.60 5.30 -1.88
N LEU A 92 -10.83 4.20 -1.78
CA LEU A 92 -10.52 3.57 -0.50
C LEU A 92 -9.74 4.53 0.41
N ASN A 93 -8.72 5.20 -0.12
CA ASN A 93 -7.90 6.16 0.61
C ASN A 93 -8.77 7.32 1.12
N HIS A 94 -9.65 7.86 0.28
CA HIS A 94 -10.61 8.90 0.69
C HIS A 94 -11.50 8.44 1.84
N LYS A 95 -12.09 7.23 1.74
CA LYS A 95 -12.90 6.64 2.82
C LYS A 95 -12.12 6.39 4.10
N LEU A 96 -10.82 6.14 4.02
CA LEU A 96 -9.96 6.01 5.20
C LEU A 96 -9.70 7.37 5.86
N LEU A 97 -9.47 8.41 5.05
CA LEU A 97 -9.28 9.78 5.51
C LEU A 97 -10.55 10.36 6.16
N GLU A 98 -11.74 10.07 5.63
CA GLU A 98 -13.03 10.47 6.22
C GLU A 98 -13.23 9.92 7.66
N ARG A 99 -12.52 8.85 8.03
CA ARG A 99 -12.57 8.26 9.39
C ARG A 99 -11.60 8.91 10.36
N MET A 100 -10.81 9.87 9.90
CA MET A 100 -9.94 10.69 10.72
C MET A 100 -10.65 12.02 11.01
N PRO A 101 -10.50 12.55 12.22
CA PRO A 101 -11.13 13.81 12.57
C PRO A 101 -10.45 14.98 11.86
N SER A 102 -11.22 16.04 11.62
CA SER A 102 -10.70 17.30 11.10
C SER A 102 -9.60 17.85 12.01
N GLY A 103 -8.47 18.27 11.44
CA GLY A 103 -7.31 18.72 12.23
C GLY A 103 -6.32 17.62 12.63
N ALA A 104 -6.59 16.35 12.31
CA ALA A 104 -5.71 15.24 12.68
C ALA A 104 -4.35 15.28 11.96
N ALA A 105 -4.30 15.82 10.75
CA ALA A 105 -3.08 15.88 9.95
C ALA A 105 -2.04 16.83 10.56
N GLU A 106 -2.50 17.87 11.23
CA GLU A 106 -1.72 18.89 11.92
C GLU A 106 -1.13 18.37 13.24
N MET A 107 -1.74 17.31 13.79
CA MET A 107 -1.29 16.66 15.03
C MET A 107 -0.27 15.54 14.80
N ILE A 108 0.10 15.25 13.55
CA ILE A 108 1.12 14.25 13.24
C ILE A 108 2.49 14.73 13.76
N ARG A 109 3.18 13.86 14.50
CA ARG A 109 4.54 14.14 15.00
C ARG A 109 5.55 13.19 14.36
N PRO A 110 6.57 13.69 13.64
CA PRO A 110 7.65 12.84 13.15
C PRO A 110 8.52 12.36 14.31
N LEU A 111 8.87 11.07 14.33
CA LEU A 111 9.75 10.46 15.31
C LEU A 111 11.17 10.20 14.79
N GLY A 112 11.42 10.43 13.50
CA GLY A 112 12.64 9.99 12.80
C GLY A 112 12.47 8.62 12.12
N ASP A 113 13.41 8.24 11.26
CA ASP A 113 13.44 6.94 10.56
C ASP A 113 12.12 6.55 9.87
N SER A 114 11.49 7.49 9.16
CA SER A 114 10.19 7.27 8.51
C SER A 114 9.05 6.82 9.46
N LYS A 115 9.16 7.16 10.76
CA LYS A 115 8.16 6.89 11.79
C LYS A 115 7.41 8.15 12.19
N PHE A 116 6.11 7.98 12.45
CA PHE A 116 5.20 9.06 12.79
C PHE A 116 4.27 8.65 13.91
N GLU A 117 4.01 9.55 14.86
CA GLU A 117 2.88 9.45 15.78
C GLU A 117 1.65 10.11 15.16
N VAL A 118 0.54 9.39 15.24
CA VAL A 118 -0.73 9.80 14.65
C VAL A 118 -1.82 9.65 15.72
N PRO A 119 -2.70 10.65 15.89
CA PRO A 119 -3.81 10.54 16.85
C PRO A 119 -4.78 9.43 16.45
N SER A 120 -5.50 8.90 17.43
CA SER A 120 -6.67 8.05 17.19
C SER A 120 -7.71 8.78 16.34
N GLY A 121 -8.54 8.00 15.65
CA GLY A 121 -9.70 8.54 14.93
C GLY A 121 -10.79 9.12 15.85
N LYS A 122 -10.64 8.97 17.17
CA LYS A 122 -11.46 9.61 18.19
C LYS A 122 -10.55 10.52 19.02
N LEU A 123 -10.77 11.84 18.99
CA LEU A 123 -9.93 12.80 19.73
C LEU A 123 -9.98 12.57 21.25
N ASP A 124 -11.13 12.13 21.78
CA ASP A 124 -11.41 12.10 23.21
C ASP A 124 -10.59 11.04 23.99
N GLU A 125 -9.92 10.12 23.29
CA GLU A 125 -9.22 8.99 23.90
C GLU A 125 -7.73 9.27 24.18
N GLY A 126 -7.17 10.39 23.69
CA GLY A 126 -5.73 10.74 23.84
C GLY A 126 -4.75 9.69 23.28
N THR A 127 -5.27 8.62 22.68
CA THR A 127 -4.49 7.48 22.19
C THR A 127 -3.77 7.87 20.91
N VAL A 128 -2.48 7.59 20.87
CA VAL A 128 -1.64 7.77 19.70
C VAL A 128 -1.18 6.43 19.16
N TYR A 129 -1.03 6.36 17.84
CA TYR A 129 -0.52 5.20 17.14
C TYR A 129 0.76 5.57 16.41
N GLN A 130 1.71 4.63 16.38
CA GLN A 130 2.93 4.78 15.62
C GLN A 130 2.76 4.15 14.25
N VAL A 131 3.15 4.88 13.21
CA VAL A 131 3.18 4.43 11.82
C VAL A 131 4.64 4.36 11.40
N CYS A 132 5.07 3.23 10.84
CA CYS A 132 6.37 3.09 10.20
C CYS A 132 6.15 2.92 8.69
N MET A 133 6.54 3.94 7.92
CA MET A 133 6.29 3.96 6.47
C MET A 133 7.11 2.90 5.72
N ASP A 134 8.38 2.74 6.08
CA ASP A 134 9.30 1.81 5.41
C ASP A 134 8.81 0.36 5.47
N LEU A 135 8.15 -0.03 6.56
CA LEU A 135 7.57 -1.37 6.72
C LEU A 135 6.08 -1.42 6.31
N GLY A 136 5.42 -0.27 6.20
CA GLY A 136 3.97 -0.16 5.96
C GLY A 136 3.15 -0.79 7.09
N ILE A 137 3.52 -0.50 8.33
CA ILE A 137 2.84 -1.01 9.54
C ILE A 137 2.38 0.14 10.43
N CYS A 138 1.39 -0.15 11.27
CA CYS A 138 0.92 0.78 12.29
C CYS A 138 0.58 0.02 13.57
N THR A 139 0.82 0.59 14.74
CA THR A 139 0.50 -0.05 16.03
C THR A 139 -1.00 -0.20 16.32
N CYS A 140 -1.88 0.28 15.43
CA CYS A 140 -3.31 0.05 15.58
C CYS A 140 -3.69 -1.38 15.22
N GLN A 141 -4.80 -1.88 15.78
CA GLN A 141 -5.29 -3.24 15.56
C GLN A 141 -5.39 -3.62 14.07
N SER A 142 -5.80 -2.70 13.21
CA SER A 142 -5.90 -2.97 11.76
C SER A 142 -4.54 -2.99 11.07
N GLY A 143 -3.58 -2.16 11.52
CA GLY A 143 -2.32 -1.93 10.83
C GLY A 143 -1.16 -2.77 11.33
N GLN A 144 -1.29 -3.46 12.47
CA GLN A 144 -0.19 -4.18 13.12
C GLN A 144 0.38 -5.32 12.25
N GLN A 145 -0.45 -5.92 11.39
CA GLN A 145 -0.05 -6.94 10.41
C GLN A 145 0.21 -6.35 9.02
N GLY A 146 0.33 -5.02 8.91
CA GLY A 146 0.66 -4.30 7.69
C GLY A 146 -0.51 -4.03 6.74
N ALA A 147 -1.77 -4.19 7.17
CA ALA A 147 -2.91 -3.73 6.36
C ALA A 147 -2.92 -2.19 6.31
N PHE A 148 -3.29 -1.61 5.16
CA PHE A 148 -3.31 -0.16 5.00
C PHE A 148 -4.46 0.46 5.80
N CYS A 149 -4.13 1.14 6.90
CA CYS A 149 -5.09 1.68 7.85
C CYS A 149 -5.28 3.19 7.70
N LYS A 150 -6.28 3.76 8.38
CA LYS A 150 -6.57 5.21 8.36
C LYS A 150 -5.40 6.08 8.84
N HIS A 151 -4.60 5.61 9.79
CA HIS A 151 -3.42 6.34 10.27
C HIS A 151 -2.33 6.39 9.20
N GLN A 152 -2.10 5.28 8.49
CA GLN A 152 -1.17 5.24 7.35
C GLN A 152 -1.66 6.13 6.20
N ALA A 153 -2.96 6.09 5.90
CA ALA A 153 -3.58 6.97 4.91
C ALA A 153 -3.37 8.46 5.25
N LEU A 154 -3.52 8.84 6.53
CA LEU A 154 -3.33 10.22 6.97
C LEU A 154 -1.86 10.68 6.86
N VAL A 155 -0.91 9.84 7.25
CA VAL A 155 0.53 10.11 7.07
C VAL A 155 0.86 10.24 5.59
N HIS A 156 0.38 9.32 4.75
CA HIS A 156 0.53 9.38 3.29
C HIS A 156 -0.04 10.67 2.71
N HIS A 157 -1.21 11.10 3.18
CA HIS A 157 -1.84 12.33 2.71
C HIS A 157 -1.04 13.59 3.08
N ARG A 158 -0.45 13.62 4.28
CA ARG A 158 0.27 14.80 4.79
C ARG A 158 1.72 14.89 4.33
N HIS A 159 2.44 13.77 4.32
CA HIS A 159 3.89 13.71 4.08
C HIS A 159 4.25 13.10 2.72
N GLY A 160 3.29 12.52 2.00
CA GLY A 160 3.55 11.78 0.76
C GLY A 160 4.32 10.48 1.02
N GLY A 161 5.06 10.00 0.01
CA GLY A 161 5.96 8.85 0.12
C GLY A 161 5.38 7.51 -0.37
N ASN A 162 6.26 6.55 -0.65
CA ASN A 162 5.88 5.21 -1.10
C ASN A 162 5.55 4.32 0.08
N PHE A 163 4.27 3.97 0.25
CA PHE A 163 3.87 2.91 1.17
C PHE A 163 3.92 1.56 0.48
N LEU A 164 4.68 0.61 1.02
CA LEU A 164 4.78 -0.76 0.48
C LEU A 164 3.41 -1.43 0.31
N ASN A 165 2.45 -1.11 1.18
CA ASN A 165 1.10 -1.67 1.21
C ASN A 165 0.02 -0.78 0.57
N ALA A 166 0.40 0.37 0.03
CA ALA A 166 -0.46 1.23 -0.77
C ALA A 166 0.33 1.82 -1.94
N PRO A 167 0.77 0.98 -2.89
CA PRO A 167 1.49 1.46 -4.05
C PRO A 167 0.59 2.44 -4.83
N VAL A 168 1.09 3.66 -5.02
CA VAL A 168 0.51 4.58 -5.99
C VAL A 168 0.76 3.95 -7.36
N VAL A 169 -0.31 3.61 -8.08
CA VAL A 169 -0.17 3.10 -9.44
C VAL A 169 0.11 4.28 -10.35
N THR A 170 1.39 4.54 -10.59
CA THR A 170 1.87 5.62 -11.47
C THR A 170 1.45 5.37 -12.93
N SER A 171 1.58 6.37 -13.81
CA SER A 171 1.40 6.16 -15.25
C SER A 171 2.30 5.06 -15.79
N LYS A 172 3.53 4.99 -15.27
CA LYS A 172 4.50 3.94 -15.60
C LYS A 172 4.02 2.56 -15.16
N ASP A 173 3.51 2.42 -13.94
CA ASP A 173 2.96 1.14 -13.46
C ASP A 173 1.74 0.72 -14.30
N ARG A 174 0.88 1.67 -14.66
CA ARG A 174 -0.26 1.41 -15.56
C ARG A 174 0.20 0.95 -16.95
N HIS A 175 1.23 1.58 -17.51
CA HIS A 175 1.83 1.18 -18.78
C HIS A 175 2.42 -0.23 -18.69
N GLN A 176 3.13 -0.58 -17.61
CA GLN A 176 3.65 -1.93 -17.39
C GLN A 176 2.53 -2.98 -17.33
N LEU A 177 1.42 -2.68 -16.66
CA LEU A 177 0.24 -3.56 -16.66
C LEU A 177 -0.38 -3.68 -18.06
N GLY A 178 -0.37 -2.60 -18.84
CA GLY A 178 -0.77 -2.60 -20.25
C GLY A 178 0.13 -3.51 -21.10
N LEU A 179 1.45 -3.42 -20.94
CA LEU A 179 2.43 -4.25 -21.63
C LEU A 179 2.25 -5.73 -21.28
N LEU A 180 2.01 -6.05 -20.01
CA LEU A 180 1.71 -7.43 -19.59
C LEU A 180 0.44 -7.99 -20.24
N ALA A 181 -0.54 -7.13 -20.51
CA ALA A 181 -1.83 -7.54 -21.06
C ALA A 181 -1.85 -7.59 -22.61
N LEU A 182 -1.13 -6.70 -23.27
CA LEU A 182 -1.21 -6.49 -24.73
C LEU A 182 0.07 -6.86 -25.48
N GLY A 183 1.19 -7.05 -24.77
CA GLY A 183 2.52 -7.18 -25.36
C GLY A 183 2.85 -5.98 -26.23
N ASP A 184 3.31 -6.24 -27.44
CA ASP A 184 3.74 -5.24 -28.43
C ASP A 184 2.60 -4.33 -28.92
N ASN A 185 1.34 -4.68 -28.66
CA ASN A 185 0.19 -3.85 -29.02
C ASN A 185 -0.12 -2.78 -27.96
N CYS A 186 0.65 -2.70 -26.88
CA CYS A 186 0.43 -1.70 -25.84
C CYS A 186 0.73 -0.29 -26.38
N PRO A 187 -0.14 0.71 -26.13
CA PRO A 187 0.16 2.11 -26.43
C PRO A 187 1.37 2.62 -25.66
N ASP A 188 2.01 3.67 -26.16
CA ASP A 188 3.11 4.33 -25.46
C ASP A 188 2.71 4.83 -24.06
N GLU A 189 3.71 5.00 -23.19
CA GLU A 189 3.53 5.45 -21.80
C GLU A 189 2.69 6.74 -21.68
N ASP A 190 2.75 7.59 -22.69
CA ASP A 190 2.02 8.86 -22.79
C ASP A 190 0.50 8.69 -22.74
N PHE A 191 -0.02 7.58 -23.28
CA PHE A 191 -1.43 7.24 -23.20
C PHE A 191 -1.92 7.07 -21.76
N PHE A 192 -1.03 6.64 -20.86
CA PHE A 192 -1.34 6.31 -19.48
C PHE A 192 -1.14 7.47 -18.51
N ARG A 193 -0.69 8.65 -18.96
CA ARG A 193 -0.52 9.84 -18.10
C ARG A 193 -1.85 10.28 -17.48
N ASP A 194 -1.80 10.87 -16.29
CA ASP A 194 -3.00 11.43 -15.66
C ASP A 194 -3.42 12.70 -16.41
N PHE A 195 -4.73 12.92 -16.57
CA PHE A 195 -5.27 14.16 -17.14
C PHE A 195 -4.84 15.39 -16.34
N ARG A 196 -4.58 15.23 -15.05
CA ARG A 196 -4.15 16.31 -14.15
C ARG A 196 -2.67 16.67 -14.29
N ASP A 197 -1.85 15.82 -14.89
CA ASP A 197 -0.42 16.08 -15.04
C ASP A 197 -0.15 17.15 -16.11
N ASN A 198 -1.00 17.25 -17.14
CA ASN A 198 -0.89 18.25 -18.20
C ASN A 198 -0.94 19.70 -17.68
N PHE A 199 -1.74 19.96 -16.64
CA PHE A 199 -1.88 21.31 -16.07
C PHE A 199 -0.68 21.74 -15.19
N ARG A 200 0.12 20.79 -14.69
CA ARG A 200 1.29 21.11 -13.85
C ARG A 200 2.49 21.53 -14.69
N GLN A 201 2.62 21.00 -15.91
CA GLN A 201 3.70 21.39 -16.82
C GLN A 201 3.50 22.81 -17.37
N GLU A 202 2.27 23.18 -17.78
CA GLU A 202 1.99 24.52 -18.31
C GLU A 202 2.23 25.64 -17.29
N ALA A 203 1.95 25.39 -16.00
CA ALA A 203 2.20 26.35 -14.92
C ALA A 203 3.70 26.60 -14.64
N SER A 204 4.58 25.68 -15.04
CA SER A 204 6.04 25.81 -14.86
C SER A 204 6.73 26.55 -16.01
N THR A 205 6.11 26.61 -17.19
CA THR A 205 6.66 27.26 -18.39
C THR A 205 6.21 28.71 -18.58
N SER A 206 5.25 29.21 -17.78
CA SER A 206 4.77 30.60 -17.86
C SER A 206 5.28 31.48 -16.70
N ARG A 207 6.61 31.64 -16.59
CA ARG A 207 7.20 32.83 -15.95
C ARG A 207 8.02 33.58 -16.99
N PRO A 208 7.52 34.69 -17.55
CA PRO A 208 8.38 35.62 -18.28
C PRO A 208 9.23 36.37 -17.25
N THR A 209 10.49 36.00 -17.12
CA THR A 209 11.52 36.90 -16.58
C THR A 209 11.67 38.07 -17.55
N GLY A 210 11.25 39.26 -17.09
CA GLY A 210 11.46 40.51 -17.83
C GLY A 210 12.84 41.10 -17.61
N GLN A 211 13.12 42.12 -18.45
CA GLN A 211 14.21 43.11 -18.41
C GLN A 211 15.54 42.58 -18.97
N GLY A 212 16.26 43.29 -19.84
CA GLY A 212 16.37 44.73 -20.07
C GLY A 212 17.86 45.01 -20.19
N GLN A 213 18.32 45.35 -21.39
CA GLN A 213 19.74 45.60 -21.69
C GLN A 213 20.24 46.89 -21.04
N SER A 214 21.41 46.86 -20.39
CA SER A 214 22.42 47.93 -20.33
C SER A 214 23.70 47.40 -19.68
N ALA A 215 24.87 47.70 -20.28
CA ALA A 215 26.18 47.12 -19.97
C ALA A 215 27.12 48.07 -19.18
N GLU A 216 27.92 47.46 -18.28
CA GLU A 216 29.32 47.72 -17.83
C GLU A 216 29.80 49.12 -17.33
N PRO A 217 30.96 49.24 -16.62
CA PRO A 217 31.94 48.22 -16.15
C PRO A 217 32.43 48.32 -14.67
N GLU A 218 33.25 47.32 -14.29
CA GLU A 218 34.00 47.09 -13.04
C GLU A 218 35.10 48.14 -12.72
N PRO A 219 35.61 48.25 -11.46
CA PRO A 219 36.91 47.62 -11.18
C PRO A 219 37.22 47.15 -9.71
N GLN A 220 37.99 46.04 -9.64
CA GLN A 220 39.11 45.68 -8.74
C GLN A 220 38.90 45.32 -7.23
N GLN A 221 39.37 44.10 -6.88
CA GLN A 221 39.56 43.51 -5.53
C GLN A 221 40.83 44.03 -4.81
N PRO A 222 41.07 43.74 -3.50
CA PRO A 222 41.79 42.51 -3.13
C PRO A 222 41.53 41.84 -1.74
N MET A 223 41.81 40.52 -1.71
CA MET A 223 42.48 39.67 -0.69
C MET A 223 41.87 39.18 0.66
N ASP A 224 42.03 37.84 0.82
CA ASP A 224 42.29 36.97 1.99
C ASP A 224 41.20 36.83 3.09
N THR A 225 40.79 35.64 3.59
CA THR A 225 41.58 34.52 4.12
C THR A 225 40.69 33.26 4.32
N GLU A 226 41.23 32.06 4.12
CA GLU A 226 40.71 30.71 4.49
C GLU A 226 40.98 30.38 6.00
N PRO A 227 40.68 29.20 6.61
CA PRO A 227 40.03 27.96 6.11
C PRO A 227 39.05 27.19 7.05
N GLN A 228 38.42 26.15 6.46
CA GLN A 228 38.13 24.78 6.96
C GLN A 228 37.14 24.48 8.12
N LEU A 229 36.20 23.53 7.92
CA LEU A 229 36.43 22.06 8.06
C LEU A 229 35.17 21.23 7.70
N GLU A 230 35.34 20.14 6.98
CA GLU A 230 34.32 19.15 6.60
C GLU A 230 34.33 17.88 7.49
N ALA A 231 33.16 17.24 7.54
CA ALA A 231 32.86 15.80 7.45
C ALA A 231 33.17 14.79 8.57
N GLN A 232 32.05 14.25 9.09
CA GLN A 232 31.63 12.82 9.11
C GLN A 232 32.21 11.82 10.13
N GLY A 233 31.26 11.09 10.74
CA GLY A 233 31.42 9.69 11.12
C GLY A 233 30.58 9.27 12.32
N SER A 234 29.54 8.45 12.12
CA SER A 234 29.11 7.41 13.08
C SER A 234 27.92 6.60 12.56
N THR A 235 28.21 5.37 12.17
CA THR A 235 27.26 4.26 11.92
C THR A 235 26.61 3.77 13.22
N GLY A 236 25.29 3.56 13.23
CA GLY A 236 24.57 2.99 14.39
C GLY A 236 23.50 1.98 13.97
N SER A 237 23.72 0.71 14.30
CA SER A 237 22.84 -0.45 14.11
C SER A 237 21.63 -0.38 15.05
N CYS A 238 20.43 -0.71 14.55
CA CYS A 238 19.20 -0.75 15.34
C CYS A 238 18.99 -2.15 15.94
N HIS A 239 19.24 -2.28 17.24
CA HIS A 239 18.84 -3.44 18.03
C HIS A 239 17.36 -3.38 18.40
N GLN A 240 16.71 -4.53 18.27
CA GLN A 240 15.38 -4.79 18.79
C GLN A 240 15.43 -4.71 20.32
N HIS A 241 14.68 -3.78 20.92
CA HIS A 241 14.36 -3.85 22.34
C HIS A 241 12.96 -4.43 22.52
N GLU A 242 12.92 -5.58 23.19
CA GLU A 242 11.78 -6.14 23.89
C GLU A 242 11.18 -5.09 24.84
N VAL A 243 9.89 -4.80 24.69
CA VAL A 243 9.12 -4.09 25.72
C VAL A 243 8.01 -5.02 26.18
N ALA A 244 8.21 -5.57 27.37
CA ALA A 244 7.21 -6.32 28.10
C ALA A 244 6.05 -5.40 28.49
N TYR A 245 4.82 -5.79 28.15
CA TYR A 245 3.62 -5.25 28.77
C TYR A 245 2.79 -6.38 29.37
N ALA A 246 2.85 -6.48 30.70
CA ALA A 246 1.84 -7.09 31.53
C ALA A 246 0.71 -6.07 31.76
N HIS A 247 -0.56 -6.48 31.63
CA HIS A 247 -1.66 -6.29 32.59
C HIS A 247 -3.05 -6.68 32.00
N PRO A 248 -4.09 -6.90 32.84
CA PRO A 248 -4.89 -8.11 32.80
C PRO A 248 -6.25 -7.95 32.10
N PHE A 249 -6.68 -9.01 31.43
CA PHE A 249 -8.06 -9.11 30.91
C PHE A 249 -9.02 -9.47 32.05
N SER A 250 -9.96 -8.56 32.36
CA SER A 250 -11.18 -8.92 33.07
C SER A 250 -12.26 -9.32 32.06
N PHE A 251 -12.84 -10.50 32.26
CA PHE A 251 -13.98 -11.00 31.49
C PHE A 251 -15.27 -10.40 32.05
N ALA A 252 -15.98 -9.60 31.26
CA ALA A 252 -17.42 -9.40 31.46
C ALA A 252 -18.16 -10.47 30.63
N LYS A 253 -18.76 -11.43 31.32
CA LYS A 253 -19.73 -12.39 30.77
C LYS A 253 -21.03 -11.65 30.41
N ALA A 254 -21.61 -12.05 29.29
CA ALA A 254 -23.04 -11.88 29.02
C ALA A 254 -23.87 -12.83 29.90
#